data_AF-A0A2V8UZN6-F1
#
_entry.id   AF-A0A2V8UZN6-F1
#
_cell.length_a   1.000
_cell.length_b   1.000
_cell.length_c   1.000
_cell.angle_alpha   90.00
_cell.angle_beta   90.00
_cell.angle_gamma   90.00
#
_symmetry.space_group_name_H-M   'P 1'
#
loop_
_entity.id
_entity.type
_entity.pdbx_description
1 polymer ?
#
loop_
_entity_poly.entity_id
_entity_poly.type
_entity_poly.pdbx_seq_one_letter_code
_entity_poly.pdbx_strand_id
1 'polypeptide(L)'
;MTKRPIFTTRLYLALVFLSGILVGGFGVRLYTLSPVTASVNPRSPEEFKRRYIDEMHARLRLSDQQVKQLGPILDETRQRYREFHERYKPELKAIQNQQVGKIRSILTEAQQPEYSKMLEERETKRQKSGH
;
A
#
# COMPACT_ATOMS: atom_id res chain seq x y z
N MET A 1 -7.34 36.45 -50.75
CA MET A 1 -6.31 35.44 -50.49
C MET A 1 -5.58 35.82 -49.20
N THR A 2 -6.09 35.36 -48.05
CA THR A 2 -5.70 35.85 -46.72
C THR A 2 -4.46 35.12 -46.23
N LYS A 3 -3.32 35.81 -46.14
CA LYS A 3 -2.05 35.23 -45.67
C LYS A 3 -2.18 34.87 -44.19
N ARG A 4 -2.29 33.57 -43.88
CA ARG A 4 -2.34 33.04 -42.51
C ARG A 4 -1.03 33.34 -41.77
N PRO A 5 -1.06 33.83 -40.52
CA PRO A 5 0.14 34.29 -39.81
C PRO A 5 0.92 33.09 -39.25
N ILE A 6 1.82 32.55 -40.06
CA ILE A 6 2.75 31.46 -39.71
C ILE A 6 3.59 31.82 -38.47
N PHE A 7 3.77 33.12 -38.20
CA PHE A 7 4.53 33.63 -37.07
C PHE A 7 3.90 33.26 -35.72
N THR A 8 2.56 33.31 -35.60
CA THR A 8 1.85 32.95 -34.37
C THR A 8 1.96 31.45 -34.11
N THR A 9 1.85 30.63 -35.14
CA THR A 9 2.05 29.17 -35.02
C THR A 9 3.46 28.81 -34.56
N ARG A 10 4.49 29.48 -35.09
CA ARG A 10 5.89 29.27 -34.66
C ARG A 10 6.12 29.69 -33.21
N LEU A 11 5.48 30.78 -32.77
CA LEU A 11 5.54 31.26 -31.39
C LEU A 11 4.90 30.26 -30.41
N TYR A 12 3.73 29.71 -30.75
CA TYR A 12 3.08 28.69 -29.93
C TYR A 12 3.89 27.39 -29.86
N LEU A 13 4.52 26.97 -30.97
CA LEU A 13 5.38 25.79 -30.98
C LEU A 13 6.64 25.98 -30.11
N ALA A 14 7.27 27.16 -30.15
CA ALA A 14 8.40 27.47 -29.27
C ALA A 14 8.00 27.47 -27.79
N LEU A 15 6.81 28.00 -27.46
CA LEU A 15 6.26 27.99 -26.10
C LEU A 15 6.00 26.58 -25.57
N VAL A 16 5.42 25.70 -26.40
CA VAL A 16 5.20 24.29 -26.06
C VAL A 16 6.55 23.59 -25.84
N PHE A 17 7.55 23.85 -26.69
CA PHE A 17 8.88 23.25 -26.56
C PHE A 17 9.64 23.73 -25.31
N LEU A 18 9.58 25.04 -24.98
CA LEU A 18 10.14 25.56 -23.73
C LEU A 18 9.43 25.01 -22.49
N SER A 19 8.10 24.83 -22.55
CA SER A 19 7.36 24.20 -21.45
C SER A 19 7.77 22.74 -21.24
N GLY A 20 8.10 22.02 -22.32
CA GLY A 20 8.65 20.66 -22.26
C GLY A 20 10.05 20.59 -21.67
N ILE A 21 10.93 21.56 -21.97
CA ILE A 21 12.30 21.63 -21.40
C ILE A 21 12.28 21.96 -19.91
N LEU A 22 11.36 22.83 -19.46
CA LEU A 22 11.17 23.13 -18.04
C LEU A 22 10.63 21.91 -17.26
N VAL A 23 9.66 21.19 -17.82
CA VAL A 23 9.11 19.97 -17.20
C VAL A 23 10.12 18.81 -17.24
N GLY A 24 10.86 18.65 -18.34
CA GLY A 24 11.90 17.62 -18.49
C GLY A 24 13.14 17.85 -17.63
N GLY A 25 13.59 19.10 -17.52
CA GLY A 25 14.73 19.49 -16.66
C GLY A 25 14.44 19.34 -15.17
N PHE A 26 13.20 19.62 -14.72
CA PHE A 26 12.77 19.34 -13.35
C PHE A 26 12.56 17.85 -13.08
N GLY A 27 12.09 17.08 -14.08
CA GLY A 27 11.93 15.63 -13.98
C GLY A 27 13.24 14.91 -13.68
N VAL A 28 14.34 15.28 -14.36
CA VAL A 28 15.66 14.67 -14.15
C VAL A 28 16.25 15.00 -12.77
N ARG A 29 16.03 16.22 -12.24
CA ARG A 29 16.53 16.60 -10.91
C ARG A 29 15.75 15.97 -9.75
N LEU A 30 14.47 15.62 -9.96
CA LEU A 30 13.66 14.87 -8.99
C LEU A 30 13.88 13.35 -9.08
N TYR A 31 14.21 12.82 -10.27
CA TYR A 31 14.53 11.40 -10.45
C TYR A 31 15.89 11.02 -9.83
N THR A 32 16.89 11.90 -9.88
CA THR A 32 18.21 11.63 -9.26
C THR A 32 18.24 11.83 -7.74
N LEU A 33 17.22 12.48 -7.16
CA LEU A 33 17.01 12.61 -5.72
C LEU A 33 16.07 11.57 -5.13
N SER A 34 15.51 10.68 -5.96
CA SER A 34 14.72 9.55 -5.50
C SER A 34 15.58 8.30 -5.62
N PRO A 35 16.49 8.00 -4.66
CA PRO A 35 16.90 6.62 -4.51
C PRO A 35 15.60 5.88 -4.25
N VAL A 36 15.30 4.92 -5.12
CA VAL A 36 14.30 3.89 -4.90
C VAL A 36 14.57 3.32 -3.52
N THR A 37 13.89 3.83 -2.50
CA THR A 37 13.85 3.26 -1.16
C THR A 37 12.94 2.05 -1.24
N ALA A 38 13.44 1.02 -1.92
CA ALA A 38 13.21 -0.33 -1.45
C ALA A 38 13.63 -0.34 0.02
N SER A 39 12.68 -0.55 0.93
CA SER A 39 12.82 -0.55 2.41
C SER A 39 12.40 0.73 3.13
N VAL A 40 11.09 0.99 3.24
CA VAL A 40 10.48 1.27 4.55
C VAL A 40 9.03 0.77 4.49
N ASN A 41 8.79 -0.48 4.92
CA ASN A 41 7.47 -0.86 5.38
C ASN A 41 7.12 0.14 6.50
N PRO A 42 6.04 0.97 6.40
CA PRO A 42 5.78 2.00 7.41
C PRO A 42 5.69 1.33 8.77
N ARG A 43 6.60 1.71 9.68
CA ARG A 43 6.82 0.99 10.94
C ARG A 43 5.67 1.19 11.93
N SER A 44 4.84 2.21 11.72
CA SER A 44 3.65 2.46 12.52
C SER A 44 2.40 2.71 11.66
N PRO A 45 1.21 2.33 12.15
CA PRO A 45 -0.06 2.64 11.49
C PRO A 45 -0.27 4.14 11.25
N GLU A 46 0.28 4.99 12.12
CA GLU A 46 0.17 6.46 11.99
C GLU A 46 1.07 7.00 10.88
N GLU A 47 2.27 6.46 10.71
CA GLU A 47 3.13 6.79 9.56
C GLU A 47 2.49 6.40 8.24
N PHE A 48 1.86 5.22 8.17
CA PHE A 48 1.12 4.80 6.98
C PHE A 48 -0.02 5.77 6.65
N LYS A 49 -0.85 6.09 7.66
CA LYS A 49 -1.97 7.03 7.51
C LYS A 49 -1.49 8.39 7.02
N ARG A 50 -0.43 8.92 7.63
CA ARG A 50 0.14 10.23 7.26
C ARG A 50 0.64 10.22 5.82
N ARG A 51 1.45 9.22 5.43
CA ARG A 51 1.94 9.09 4.05
C ARG A 51 0.81 8.99 3.03
N TYR A 52 -0.23 8.21 3.35
CA TYR A 52 -1.39 8.06 2.47
C TYR A 52 -2.18 9.37 2.31
N ILE A 53 -2.38 10.12 3.40
CA ILE A 53 -3.02 11.45 3.35
C ILE A 53 -2.16 12.43 2.54
N ASP A 54 -0.85 12.48 2.78
CA ASP A 54 0.08 13.37 2.08
C ASP A 54 0.09 13.07 0.57
N GLU A 55 0.09 11.78 0.21
CA GLU A 55 -0.01 11.34 -1.19
C GLU A 55 -1.34 11.76 -1.82
N MET A 56 -2.47 11.54 -1.14
CA MET A 56 -3.79 11.93 -1.65
C MET A 56 -3.91 13.44 -1.81
N HIS A 57 -3.42 14.21 -0.83
CA HIS A 57 -3.40 15.67 -0.89
C HIS A 57 -2.59 16.16 -2.10
N ALA A 58 -1.37 15.64 -2.30
CA ALA A 58 -0.50 16.05 -3.40
C ALA A 58 -1.05 15.65 -4.78
N ARG A 59 -1.56 14.42 -4.93
CA ARG A 59 -2.00 13.88 -6.22
C ARG A 59 -3.38 14.39 -6.64
N LEU A 60 -4.30 14.54 -5.68
CA LEU A 60 -5.69 14.95 -5.95
C LEU A 60 -5.92 16.44 -5.71
N ARG A 61 -4.91 17.17 -5.21
CA ARG A 61 -5.00 18.60 -4.86
C ARG A 61 -6.15 18.87 -3.89
N LEU A 62 -6.23 18.06 -2.83
CA LEU A 62 -7.27 18.19 -1.82
C LEU A 62 -7.17 19.55 -1.11
N SER A 63 -8.30 20.13 -0.72
CA SER A 63 -8.31 21.30 0.16
C SER A 63 -8.00 20.91 1.61
N ASP A 64 -7.60 21.87 2.43
CA ASP A 64 -7.38 21.64 3.87
C ASP A 64 -8.62 21.07 4.57
N GLN A 65 -9.81 21.48 4.13
CA GLN A 65 -11.07 20.95 4.65
C GLN A 65 -11.25 19.47 4.29
N GLN A 66 -10.91 19.08 3.05
CA GLN A 66 -10.98 17.68 2.60
C GLN A 66 -9.94 16.81 3.32
N VAL A 67 -8.72 17.32 3.54
CA VAL A 67 -7.68 16.62 4.32
C VAL A 67 -8.13 16.38 5.77
N LYS A 68 -8.76 17.38 6.41
CA LYS A 68 -9.32 17.24 7.77
C LYS A 68 -10.42 16.18 7.84
N GLN A 69 -11.21 16.01 6.78
CA GLN A 69 -12.25 14.97 6.71
C GLN A 69 -11.68 13.58 6.44
N LEU A 70 -10.56 13.48 5.72
CA LEU A 70 -9.94 12.21 5.34
C LEU A 70 -9.40 11.42 6.54
N GLY A 71 -8.81 12.10 7.52
CA GLY A 71 -8.26 11.46 8.72
C GLY A 71 -9.28 10.57 9.46
N PRO A 72 -10.44 11.12 9.89
CA PRO A 72 -11.50 10.34 10.53
C PRO A 72 -12.03 9.17 9.70
N ILE A 73 -12.17 9.32 8.38
CA ILE A 73 -12.63 8.24 7.48
C ILE A 73 -11.65 7.05 7.53
N LEU A 74 -10.35 7.32 7.51
CA LEU A 74 -9.33 6.29 7.59
C LEU A 74 -9.29 5.61 8.96
N ASP A 75 -9.51 6.37 10.04
CA ASP A 75 -9.58 5.82 11.39
C ASP A 75 -10.79 4.92 11.58
N GLU A 76 -11.96 5.35 11.13
CA GLU A 76 -13.19 4.57 11.14
C GLU A 76 -13.02 3.28 10.33
N THR A 77 -12.44 3.38 9.14
CA THR A 77 -12.17 2.21 8.29
C THR A 77 -11.26 1.22 9.00
N ARG A 78 -10.16 1.69 9.60
CA ARG A 78 -9.25 0.86 10.39
C ARG A 78 -9.96 0.18 11.55
N GLN A 79 -10.82 0.91 12.25
CA GLN A 79 -11.59 0.37 13.37
C GLN A 79 -12.53 -0.75 12.92
N ARG A 80 -13.29 -0.54 11.84
CA ARG A 80 -14.16 -1.56 11.24
C ARG A 80 -13.38 -2.82 10.83
N TYR A 81 -12.18 -2.67 10.26
CA TYR A 81 -11.31 -3.81 9.94
C TYR A 81 -10.85 -4.56 11.18
N ARG A 82 -10.50 -3.86 12.27
CA ARG A 82 -10.13 -4.50 13.54
C ARG A 82 -11.29 -5.30 14.13
N GLU A 83 -12.48 -4.69 14.19
CA GLU A 83 -13.68 -5.35 14.70
C GLU A 83 -14.06 -6.57 13.86
N PHE A 84 -13.99 -6.44 12.54
CA PHE A 84 -14.15 -7.57 11.63
C PHE A 84 -13.12 -8.66 11.96
N HIS A 85 -11.84 -8.33 12.02
CA HIS A 85 -10.80 -9.31 12.28
C HIS A 85 -11.01 -10.06 13.60
N GLU A 86 -11.30 -9.35 14.69
CA GLU A 86 -11.57 -9.97 15.99
C GLU A 86 -12.80 -10.87 15.98
N ARG A 87 -13.85 -10.51 15.22
CA ARG A 87 -15.05 -11.34 15.06
C ARG A 87 -14.76 -12.65 14.32
N TYR A 88 -14.00 -12.60 13.23
CA TYR A 88 -13.79 -13.77 12.35
C TYR A 88 -12.57 -14.62 12.73
N LYS A 89 -11.64 -14.10 13.54
CA LYS A 89 -10.50 -14.83 14.09
C LYS A 89 -10.86 -16.19 14.72
N PRO A 90 -11.89 -16.33 15.57
CA PRO A 90 -12.28 -17.63 16.12
C PRO A 90 -12.78 -18.60 15.05
N GLU A 91 -13.54 -18.12 14.06
CA GLU A 91 -14.03 -18.95 12.95
C GLU A 91 -12.88 -19.50 12.11
N LEU A 92 -11.91 -18.65 11.76
CA LEU A 92 -10.70 -19.07 11.06
C LEU A 92 -9.91 -20.10 11.86
N LYS A 93 -9.79 -19.91 13.19
CA LYS A 93 -9.12 -20.88 14.06
C LYS A 93 -9.87 -22.23 14.10
N ALA A 94 -11.20 -22.21 14.09
CA ALA A 94 -12.01 -23.43 14.04
C ALA A 94 -11.77 -24.20 12.73
N ILE A 95 -11.75 -23.51 11.59
CA ILE A 95 -11.44 -24.10 10.28
C ILE A 95 -10.03 -24.72 10.27
N GLN A 96 -9.04 -24.01 10.82
CA GLN A 96 -7.67 -24.51 10.94
C GLN A 96 -7.59 -25.76 11.82
N ASN A 97 -8.26 -25.76 12.97
CA ASN A 97 -8.31 -26.92 13.87
C ASN A 97 -8.98 -28.13 13.21
N GLN A 98 -10.07 -27.92 12.47
CA GLN A 98 -10.74 -28.99 11.75
C GLN A 98 -9.82 -29.59 10.67
N GLN A 99 -9.12 -28.75 9.91
CA GLN A 99 -8.13 -29.21 8.93
C GLN A 99 -7.01 -30.02 9.60
N VAL A 100 -6.47 -29.54 10.72
CA VAL A 100 -5.45 -30.24 11.49
C VAL A 100 -5.93 -31.61 11.96
N GLY A 101 -7.17 -31.70 12.47
CA GLY A 101 -7.78 -32.97 12.87
C GLY A 101 -7.91 -33.96 11.71
N LYS A 102 -8.39 -33.50 10.55
CA LYS A 102 -8.48 -34.31 9.33
C LYS A 102 -7.11 -34.83 8.89
N ILE A 103 -6.08 -33.98 8.91
CA ILE A 103 -4.72 -34.41 8.56
C ILE A 103 -4.21 -35.43 9.59
N ARG A 104 -4.38 -35.20 10.89
CA ARG A 104 -3.98 -36.18 11.92
C ARG A 104 -4.64 -37.54 11.74
N SER A 105 -5.88 -37.59 11.26
CA SER A 105 -6.61 -38.85 11.04
C SER A 105 -6.04 -39.75 9.94
N ILE A 106 -5.24 -39.19 9.01
CA ILE A 106 -4.60 -39.95 7.92
C ILE A 106 -3.10 -40.22 8.17
N LEU A 107 -2.55 -39.73 9.29
CA LEU A 107 -1.14 -39.92 9.63
C LEU A 107 -0.95 -41.14 10.52
N THR A 108 0.17 -41.83 10.34
CA THR A 108 0.58 -42.91 11.26
C THR A 108 1.05 -42.34 12.60
N GLU A 109 1.07 -43.16 13.65
CA GLU A 109 1.54 -42.75 14.98
C GLU A 109 2.98 -42.20 14.94
N ALA A 110 3.85 -42.82 14.12
CA ALA A 110 5.23 -42.36 13.93
C ALA A 110 5.35 -41.00 13.23
N GLN A 111 4.34 -40.58 12.45
CA GLN A 111 4.34 -39.31 11.72
C GLN A 111 3.77 -38.14 12.53
N GLN A 112 2.96 -38.41 13.56
CA GLN A 112 2.30 -37.37 14.35
C GLN A 112 3.24 -36.39 15.08
N PRO A 113 4.40 -36.83 15.64
CA PRO A 113 5.35 -35.92 16.28
C PRO A 113 5.91 -34.89 15.30
N GLU A 114 6.32 -35.33 14.11
CA GLU A 114 6.88 -34.44 13.09
C GLU A 114 5.83 -33.44 12.58
N TYR A 115 4.59 -33.90 12.36
CA TYR A 115 3.51 -33.01 11.96
C TYR A 115 3.19 -31.95 13.05
N SER A 116 3.27 -32.32 14.32
CA SER A 116 3.06 -31.36 15.42
C SER A 116 4.15 -30.29 15.45
N LYS A 117 5.41 -30.67 15.23
CA LYS A 117 6.53 -29.74 15.08
C LYS A 117 6.32 -28.78 13.90
N MET A 118 5.85 -29.28 12.75
CA MET A 118 5.53 -28.43 11.59
C MET A 118 4.46 -27.37 11.91
N LEU A 119 3.48 -27.69 12.76
CA LEU A 119 2.45 -26.72 13.17
C LEU A 119 3.02 -25.63 14.08
N GLU A 120 3.89 -25.97 15.02
CA GLU A 120 4.58 -25.02 15.90
C GLU A 120 5.51 -24.09 15.11
N GLU A 121 6.26 -24.61 14.14
CA GLU A 121 7.10 -23.79 13.26
C GLU A 121 6.27 -22.80 12.43
N ARG A 122 5.09 -23.21 11.98
CA ARG A 122 4.17 -22.31 11.26
C ARG A 122 3.61 -21.23 12.19
N GLU A 123 3.24 -21.59 13.41
CA GLU A 123 2.71 -20.63 14.38
C GLU A 123 3.77 -19.60 14.80
N THR A 124 5.00 -20.03 15.08
CA THR A 124 6.11 -19.13 15.38
C THR A 124 6.45 -18.20 14.22
N LYS A 125 6.37 -18.68 12.96
CA LYS A 125 6.52 -17.83 11.78
C LYS A 125 5.40 -16.79 11.67
N ARG A 126 4.14 -17.17 11.93
CA ARG A 126 2.98 -16.25 11.92
C ARG A 126 3.14 -15.16 12.98
N GLN A 127 3.56 -15.52 14.19
CA GLN A 127 3.79 -14.56 15.28
C GLN A 127 4.91 -13.58 14.95
N LYS A 128 5.99 -14.05 14.31
CA LYS A 128 7.11 -13.20 13.86
C LYS A 128 6.73 -12.26 12.70
N SER A 129 5.80 -12.67 11.83
CA SER A 129 5.33 -11.83 10.71
C SER A 129 4.18 -10.88 11.07
N GLY A 130 3.53 -11.11 12.22
CA GLY A 130 2.44 -10.27 12.74
C GLY A 130 2.91 -9.19 13.72
N HIS A 131 4.22 -9.04 13.90
CA HIS A 131 4.90 -8.00 14.68
C HIS A 131 5.71 -7.11 13.74
#